data_AF-A0A2N7V2D2-F1
#
_entry.id   AF-A0A2N7V2D2-F1
#
_cell.length_a   1.000
_cell.length_b   1.000
_cell.length_c   1.000
_cell.angle_alpha   90.00
_cell.angle_beta   90.00
_cell.angle_gamma   90.00
#
_symmetry.space_group_name_H-M   'P 1'
#
loop_
_entity.id
_entity.type
_entity.pdbx_description
1 polymer ?
#
loop_
_entity_poly.entity_id
_entity_poly.type
_entity_poly.pdbx_seq_one_letter_code
_entity_poly.pdbx_strand_id
1 'polypeptide(L)'
;MERKIETDADLFASYLLMPLDDFRQQVQGHAGQIEMLRHCADRYGVSVMAAALKWIEIAPKRAVVVVVRDGFVHWARSNTVARKSGLALSAKKNLIEVPEGSLPARSDESVSGLIQMKSARLWFPKEPQGMELVEHIHVGGGAGLTRLGCCCFQMPSRFGSVEMKMKMKG
;
A
#
# COMPACT_ATOMS: atom_id res chain seq x y z
N MET A 1 -8.85 12.30 24.41
CA MET A 1 -10.26 12.22 23.99
C MET A 1 -10.41 12.73 22.56
N GLU A 2 -9.83 13.90 22.26
CA GLU A 2 -9.86 14.56 20.94
C GLU A 2 -9.33 13.71 19.77
N ARG A 3 -8.15 13.07 19.88
CA ARG A 3 -7.59 12.26 18.76
C ARG A 3 -8.48 11.11 18.29
N LYS A 4 -9.29 10.53 19.18
CA LYS A 4 -10.24 9.48 18.79
C LYS A 4 -11.40 10.08 17.99
N ILE A 5 -11.93 11.21 18.45
CA ILE A 5 -12.99 11.95 17.78
C ILE A 5 -12.53 12.42 16.39
N GLU A 6 -11.30 12.92 16.27
CA GLU A 6 -10.70 13.31 14.98
C GLU A 6 -10.53 12.10 14.04
N THR A 7 -10.01 10.97 14.54
CA THR A 7 -9.87 9.75 13.73
C THR A 7 -11.23 9.22 13.26
N ASP A 8 -12.24 9.23 14.14
CA ASP A 8 -13.59 8.76 13.82
C ASP A 8 -14.29 9.73 12.86
N ALA A 9 -14.04 11.04 12.98
CA ALA A 9 -14.54 12.07 12.07
C ALA A 9 -13.87 11.98 10.68
N ASP A 10 -12.56 11.79 10.61
CA ASP A 10 -11.82 11.57 9.36
C ASP A 10 -12.33 10.31 8.66
N LEU A 11 -12.56 9.24 9.44
CA LEU A 11 -13.13 8.01 8.92
C LEU A 11 -14.55 8.27 8.38
N PHE A 12 -15.41 8.93 9.15
CA PHE A 12 -16.77 9.27 8.75
C PHE A 12 -16.79 10.13 7.47
N ALA A 13 -16.00 11.20 7.40
CA ALA A 13 -15.86 12.04 6.22
C ALA A 13 -15.36 11.23 5.01
N SER A 14 -14.43 10.28 5.20
CA SER A 14 -14.00 9.41 4.12
C SER A 14 -15.13 8.56 3.54
N TYR A 15 -16.11 8.14 4.36
CA TYR A 15 -17.27 7.38 3.90
C TYR A 15 -18.32 8.25 3.21
N LEU A 16 -18.44 9.52 3.60
CA LEU A 16 -19.28 10.49 2.89
C LEU A 16 -18.71 10.81 1.50
N LEU A 17 -17.40 11.07 1.43
CA LEU A 17 -16.72 11.47 0.18
C LEU A 17 -16.49 10.28 -0.75
N MET A 18 -16.15 9.11 -0.20
CA MET A 18 -15.87 7.89 -0.95
C MET A 18 -16.79 6.76 -0.43
N PRO A 19 -18.05 6.69 -0.90
CA PRO A 19 -18.98 5.63 -0.53
C PRO A 19 -18.38 4.26 -0.85
N LEU A 20 -18.33 3.36 0.14
CA LEU A 20 -17.53 2.13 0.03
C LEU A 20 -18.00 1.20 -1.10
N ASP A 21 -19.31 1.14 -1.34
CA ASP A 21 -19.86 0.26 -2.37
C ASP A 21 -19.55 0.75 -3.80
N ASP A 22 -19.65 2.06 -4.06
CA ASP A 22 -19.19 2.64 -5.34
C ASP A 22 -17.66 2.51 -5.47
N PHE A 23 -16.92 2.79 -4.41
CA PHE A 23 -15.45 2.66 -4.41
C PHE A 23 -15.00 1.22 -4.74
N ARG A 24 -15.67 0.21 -4.18
CA ARG A 24 -15.43 -1.20 -4.50
C ARG A 24 -15.62 -1.51 -5.98
N GLN A 25 -16.63 -0.92 -6.62
CA GLN A 25 -16.86 -1.08 -8.06
C GLN A 25 -15.74 -0.43 -8.88
N GLN A 26 -15.29 0.78 -8.50
CA GLN A 26 -14.22 1.48 -9.22
C GLN A 26 -12.88 0.72 -9.16
N VAL A 27 -12.57 0.10 -8.03
CA VAL A 27 -11.27 -0.57 -7.81
C VAL A 27 -11.28 -2.06 -8.15
N GLN A 28 -12.43 -2.60 -8.57
CA GLN A 28 -12.57 -4.02 -8.88
C GLN A 28 -11.57 -4.44 -9.97
N GLY A 29 -10.91 -5.58 -9.78
CA GLY A 29 -9.89 -6.08 -10.71
C GLY A 29 -8.53 -5.38 -10.63
N HIS A 30 -8.39 -4.29 -9.86
CA HIS A 30 -7.15 -3.54 -9.74
C HIS A 30 -6.40 -3.87 -8.44
N ALA A 31 -5.08 -3.99 -8.55
CA ALA A 31 -4.20 -4.31 -7.42
C ALA A 31 -3.52 -3.05 -6.83
N GLY A 32 -4.26 -1.96 -6.65
CA GLY A 32 -3.70 -0.72 -6.05
C GLY A 32 -2.81 0.10 -6.99
N GLN A 33 -3.03 0.01 -8.30
CA GLN A 33 -2.31 0.81 -9.29
C GLN A 33 -2.58 2.31 -9.07
N ILE A 34 -1.55 3.14 -9.21
CA ILE A 34 -1.68 4.60 -9.04
C ILE A 34 -2.74 5.18 -9.96
N GLU A 35 -2.84 4.73 -11.20
CA GLU A 35 -3.81 5.30 -12.14
C GLU A 35 -5.25 5.08 -11.71
N MET A 36 -5.56 3.90 -11.16
CA MET A 36 -6.86 3.64 -10.55
C MET A 36 -7.11 4.54 -9.33
N LEU A 37 -6.09 4.81 -8.52
CA LEU A 37 -6.20 5.71 -7.37
C LEU A 37 -6.38 7.18 -7.79
N ARG A 38 -5.76 7.61 -8.90
CA ARG A 38 -5.96 8.93 -9.51
C ARG A 38 -7.38 9.08 -10.04
N HIS A 39 -7.87 8.09 -10.78
CA HIS A 39 -9.26 8.05 -11.24
C HIS A 39 -10.24 8.18 -10.08
N CYS A 40 -10.02 7.44 -8.98
CA CYS A 40 -10.86 7.57 -7.79
C CYS A 40 -10.73 8.96 -7.15
N ALA A 41 -9.51 9.50 -7.05
CA ALA A 41 -9.27 10.84 -6.51
C ALA A 41 -10.05 11.92 -7.28
N ASP A 42 -9.98 11.89 -8.61
CA ASP A 42 -10.70 12.82 -9.49
C ASP A 42 -12.22 12.63 -9.39
N ARG A 43 -12.71 11.38 -9.36
CA ARG A 43 -14.14 11.05 -9.23
C ARG A 43 -14.76 11.59 -7.94
N TYR A 44 -14.06 11.45 -6.82
CA TYR A 44 -14.58 11.81 -5.50
C TYR A 44 -14.15 13.20 -5.02
N GLY A 45 -13.35 13.94 -5.80
CA GLY A 45 -12.84 15.25 -5.43
C GLY A 45 -11.92 15.22 -4.21
N VAL A 46 -11.11 14.16 -4.08
CA VAL A 46 -10.18 13.94 -2.96
C VAL A 46 -8.73 13.86 -3.44
N SER A 47 -7.78 13.80 -2.51
CA SER A 47 -6.38 13.55 -2.88
C SER A 47 -6.14 12.07 -3.24
N VAL A 48 -5.13 11.79 -4.07
CA VAL A 48 -4.65 10.41 -4.35
C VAL A 48 -4.30 9.68 -3.05
N MET A 49 -3.83 10.41 -2.04
CA MET A 49 -3.58 9.86 -0.72
C MET A 49 -4.84 9.35 -0.03
N ALA A 50 -5.90 10.14 -0.02
CA ALA A 50 -7.17 9.76 0.57
C ALA A 50 -7.75 8.52 -0.14
N ALA A 51 -7.66 8.48 -1.48
CA ALA A 51 -8.05 7.31 -2.26
C ALA A 51 -7.20 6.07 -1.92
N ALA A 52 -5.88 6.21 -1.78
CA ALA A 52 -4.98 5.11 -1.39
C ALA A 52 -5.30 4.57 0.00
N LEU A 53 -5.59 5.47 0.95
CA LEU A 53 -5.99 5.13 2.31
C LEU A 53 -7.37 4.46 2.36
N LYS A 54 -8.29 4.82 1.48
CA LYS A 54 -9.59 4.12 1.34
C LYS A 54 -9.41 2.73 0.73
N TRP A 55 -8.59 2.63 -0.31
CA TRP A 55 -8.29 1.36 -0.97
C TRP A 55 -7.62 0.35 -0.04
N ILE A 56 -6.67 0.77 0.80
CA ILE A 56 -5.96 -0.14 1.72
C ILE A 56 -6.92 -0.82 2.72
N GLU A 57 -8.07 -0.22 3.04
CA GLU A 57 -9.10 -0.79 3.93
C GLU A 57 -9.79 -2.02 3.31
N ILE A 58 -9.88 -2.07 1.99
CA ILE A 58 -10.55 -3.14 1.23
C ILE A 58 -9.60 -3.96 0.35
N ALA A 59 -8.30 -3.68 0.40
CA ALA A 59 -7.31 -4.36 -0.43
C ALA A 59 -7.34 -5.88 -0.14
N PRO A 60 -7.48 -6.73 -1.18
CA PRO A 60 -7.66 -8.18 -1.01
C PRO A 60 -6.38 -8.91 -0.57
N LYS A 61 -5.22 -8.28 -0.76
CA LYS A 61 -3.89 -8.82 -0.43
C LYS A 61 -3.21 -7.95 0.62
N ARG A 62 -2.08 -8.41 1.16
CA ARG A 62 -1.26 -7.58 2.06
C ARG A 62 -0.83 -6.31 1.32
N ALA A 63 -1.13 -5.16 1.89
CA ALA A 63 -0.87 -3.87 1.29
C ALA A 63 -0.30 -2.90 2.33
N VAL A 64 0.66 -2.08 1.90
CA VAL A 64 1.26 -1.02 2.71
C VAL A 64 1.35 0.24 1.86
N VAL A 65 0.79 1.32 2.37
CA VAL A 65 0.94 2.67 1.82
C VAL A 65 2.02 3.37 2.62
N VAL A 66 3.00 3.95 1.93
CA VAL A 66 4.18 4.59 2.47
C VAL A 66 4.29 5.98 1.90
N VAL A 67 4.57 6.96 2.75
CA VAL A 67 4.92 8.31 2.33
C VAL A 67 6.36 8.57 2.67
N VAL A 68 7.09 8.99 1.64
CA VAL A 68 8.51 9.28 1.71
C VAL A 68 8.73 10.77 1.56
N ARG A 69 9.65 11.28 2.37
CA ARG A 69 10.17 12.65 2.32
C ARG A 69 11.66 12.62 2.64
N ASP A 70 12.46 13.33 1.85
CA ASP A 70 13.92 13.48 2.06
C ASP A 70 14.69 12.15 2.19
N GLY A 71 14.26 11.10 1.48
CA GLY A 71 14.91 9.78 1.54
C GLY A 71 14.50 8.91 2.74
N PHE A 72 13.57 9.38 3.56
CA PHE A 72 13.06 8.66 4.73
C PHE A 72 11.56 8.43 4.64
N VAL A 73 11.09 7.35 5.27
CA VAL A 73 9.67 7.12 5.48
C VAL A 73 9.15 8.13 6.50
N HIS A 74 8.29 9.04 6.06
CA HIS A 74 7.62 10.01 6.91
C HIS A 74 6.44 9.38 7.66
N TRP A 75 5.62 8.59 6.95
CA TRP A 75 4.59 7.75 7.57
C TRP A 75 4.28 6.53 6.72
N ALA A 76 3.67 5.52 7.33
CA ALA A 76 3.15 4.36 6.61
C ALA A 76 1.87 3.83 7.27
N ARG A 77 1.00 3.23 6.48
CA ARG A 77 -0.21 2.51 6.92
C ARG A 77 -0.24 1.15 6.24
N SER A 78 -0.48 0.10 7.02
CA SER A 78 -0.67 -1.26 6.54
C SER A 78 -2.14 -1.66 6.66
N ASN A 79 -2.66 -2.46 5.75
CA ASN A 79 -3.97 -3.08 5.97
C ASN A 79 -3.92 -4.11 7.12
N THR A 80 -5.11 -4.53 7.56
CA THR A 80 -5.27 -5.49 8.66
C THR A 80 -4.51 -6.79 8.43
N VAL A 81 -4.52 -7.32 7.20
CA VAL A 81 -3.85 -8.59 6.87
C VAL A 81 -2.33 -8.43 6.91
N ALA A 82 -1.78 -7.35 6.33
CA ALA A 82 -0.35 -7.03 6.41
C ALA A 82 0.10 -6.84 7.86
N ARG A 83 -0.67 -6.11 8.66
CA ARG A 83 -0.35 -5.87 10.08
C ARG A 83 -0.32 -7.18 10.88
N LYS A 84 -1.30 -8.06 10.66
CA LYS A 84 -1.36 -9.39 11.31
C LYS A 84 -0.18 -10.29 10.93
N SER A 85 0.38 -10.16 9.72
CA SER A 85 1.58 -10.88 9.31
C SER A 85 2.90 -10.18 9.67
N GLY A 86 2.87 -9.10 10.45
CA GLY A 86 4.08 -8.37 10.86
C GLY A 86 4.61 -7.35 9.84
N LEU A 87 3.88 -7.08 8.76
CA LEU A 87 4.24 -6.06 7.77
C LEU A 87 3.73 -4.68 8.21
N ALA A 88 4.47 -4.04 9.11
CA ALA A 88 4.18 -2.67 9.54
C ALA A 88 5.46 -1.85 9.68
N LEU A 89 5.49 -0.68 9.03
CA LEU A 89 6.57 0.30 9.18
C LEU A 89 6.15 1.34 10.23
N SER A 90 6.90 1.45 11.32
CA SER A 90 6.62 2.38 12.42
C SER A 90 7.49 3.63 12.35
N ALA A 91 7.29 4.45 11.31
CA ALA A 91 8.08 5.66 11.05
C ALA A 91 7.99 6.73 12.16
N LYS A 92 6.97 6.70 13.03
CA LYS A 92 6.87 7.59 14.20
C LYS A 92 7.82 7.21 15.34
N LYS A 93 8.32 5.97 15.36
CA LYS A 93 9.19 5.45 16.43
C LYS A 93 10.64 5.32 15.98
N ASN A 94 10.85 5.01 14.70
CA ASN A 94 12.15 4.76 14.11
C ASN A 94 12.28 5.59 12.84
N LEU A 95 13.44 6.21 12.64
CA LEU A 95 13.82 6.77 11.36
C LEU A 95 14.10 5.60 10.40
N ILE A 96 13.29 5.46 9.36
CA ILE A 96 13.38 4.36 8.39
C ILE A 96 13.85 4.97 7.07
N GLU A 97 15.07 4.63 6.67
CA GLU A 97 15.60 4.97 5.36
C GLU A 97 14.86 4.22 4.27
N VAL A 98 14.65 4.91 3.14
CA VAL A 98 14.09 4.30 1.95
C VAL A 98 15.17 3.43 1.30
N PRO A 99 14.91 2.13 1.05
CA PRO A 99 15.91 1.25 0.44
C PRO A 99 16.33 1.76 -0.94
N GLU A 100 17.64 1.87 -1.21
CA GLU A 100 18.18 2.40 -2.48
C GLU A 100 17.62 1.72 -3.75
N GLY A 101 17.31 0.42 -3.66
CA GLY A 101 16.75 -0.36 -4.77
C GLY A 101 15.25 -0.18 -5.01
N SER A 102 14.57 0.61 -4.18
CA SER A 102 13.12 0.83 -4.24
C SER A 102 12.74 1.97 -5.18
N LEU A 103 11.54 1.93 -5.76
CA LEU A 103 11.02 3.02 -6.58
C LEU A 103 11.03 4.39 -5.86
N PRO A 104 10.66 4.50 -4.57
CA PRO A 104 10.70 5.77 -3.85
C PRO A 104 12.09 6.36 -3.65
N ALA A 105 13.17 5.57 -3.76
CA ALA A 105 14.55 6.06 -3.63
C ALA A 105 15.03 6.86 -4.85
N ARG A 106 14.42 6.66 -6.02
CA ARG A 106 14.80 7.39 -7.24
C ARG A 106 14.44 8.87 -7.06
N SER A 107 15.23 9.81 -7.54
CA SER A 107 14.99 11.26 -7.34
C SER A 107 14.13 11.93 -8.42
N ASP A 108 13.83 11.24 -9.52
CA ASP A 108 13.13 11.78 -10.68
C ASP A 108 11.60 11.84 -10.49
N GLU A 109 10.93 12.85 -11.04
CA GLU A 109 9.45 12.96 -11.12
C GLU A 109 8.87 12.03 -12.19
N SER A 110 9.64 11.69 -13.22
CA SER A 110 9.26 10.76 -14.29
C SER A 110 8.89 9.36 -13.79
N VAL A 111 9.21 9.05 -12.54
CA VAL A 111 8.87 7.76 -11.94
C VAL A 111 7.40 7.67 -11.57
N SER A 112 6.65 8.78 -11.48
CA SER A 112 5.24 8.74 -11.11
C SER A 112 4.44 7.88 -12.09
N GLY A 113 3.69 6.91 -11.57
CA GLY A 113 2.96 5.91 -12.36
C GLY A 113 3.76 4.64 -12.68
N LEU A 114 5.08 4.60 -12.40
CA LEU A 114 5.86 3.38 -12.58
C LEU A 114 5.41 2.27 -11.63
N ILE A 115 5.54 1.05 -12.14
CA ILE A 115 5.24 -0.20 -11.44
C ILE A 115 6.48 -1.08 -11.53
N GLN A 116 6.96 -1.58 -10.39
CA GLN A 116 8.09 -2.52 -10.36
C GLN A 116 7.85 -3.65 -9.37
N MET A 117 8.20 -4.86 -9.80
CA MET A 117 8.28 -6.00 -8.90
C MET A 117 9.66 -6.03 -8.22
N LYS A 118 9.67 -6.27 -6.91
CA LYS A 118 10.87 -6.32 -6.08
C LYS A 118 10.76 -7.43 -5.06
N SER A 119 11.91 -7.91 -4.59
CA SER A 119 11.97 -8.75 -3.40
C SER A 119 11.30 -8.05 -2.22
N ALA A 120 10.39 -8.76 -1.56
CA ALA A 120 9.71 -8.30 -0.34
C ALA A 120 10.71 -7.95 0.77
N ARG A 121 11.86 -8.62 0.79
CA ARG A 121 12.93 -8.41 1.77
C ARG A 121 13.60 -7.05 1.67
N LEU A 122 13.43 -6.35 0.54
CA LEU A 122 13.93 -4.99 0.35
C LEU A 122 13.35 -4.03 1.40
N TRP A 123 12.03 -4.12 1.65
CA TRP A 123 11.33 -3.32 2.66
C TRP A 123 11.14 -4.06 3.98
N PHE A 124 11.02 -5.38 3.94
CA PHE A 124 10.69 -6.21 5.09
C PHE A 124 11.67 -7.38 5.22
N PRO A 125 12.85 -7.19 5.83
CA PRO A 125 13.93 -8.18 5.85
C PRO A 125 13.56 -9.56 6.40
N LYS A 126 12.49 -9.64 7.22
CA LYS A 126 11.95 -10.86 7.83
C LYS A 126 11.05 -11.69 6.90
N GLU A 127 10.69 -11.18 5.72
CA GLU A 127 9.91 -11.95 4.75
C GLU A 127 10.71 -13.15 4.21
N PRO A 128 10.03 -14.24 3.82
CA PRO A 128 10.68 -15.39 3.20
C PRO A 128 11.45 -15.03 1.94
N GLN A 129 12.51 -15.79 1.64
CA GLN A 129 13.22 -15.67 0.37
C GLN A 129 12.29 -16.03 -0.81
N GLY A 130 12.38 -15.26 -1.90
CA GLY A 130 11.55 -15.43 -3.09
C GLY A 130 10.13 -14.86 -2.96
N MET A 131 9.80 -14.23 -1.84
CA MET A 131 8.58 -13.43 -1.73
C MET A 131 8.77 -12.11 -2.47
N GLU A 132 7.81 -11.75 -3.33
CA GLU A 132 7.83 -10.51 -4.10
C GLU A 132 6.77 -9.52 -3.62
N LEU A 133 7.05 -8.24 -3.81
CA LEU A 133 6.10 -7.14 -3.71
C LEU A 133 6.08 -6.35 -5.02
N VAL A 134 4.96 -5.68 -5.28
CA VAL A 134 4.80 -4.74 -6.39
C VAL A 134 4.76 -3.35 -5.80
N GLU A 135 5.70 -2.51 -6.22
CA GLU A 135 5.75 -1.09 -5.88
C GLU A 135 5.01 -0.30 -6.95
N HIS A 136 4.09 0.55 -6.51
CA HIS A 136 3.45 1.60 -7.29
C HIS A 136 3.86 2.95 -6.68
N ILE A 137 4.27 3.92 -7.51
CA ILE A 137 4.72 5.22 -7.01
C ILE A 137 3.93 6.37 -7.63
N HIS A 138 3.50 7.30 -6.79
CA HIS A 138 2.95 8.58 -7.20
C HIS A 138 3.82 9.70 -6.63
N VAL A 139 4.17 10.67 -7.46
CA VAL A 139 4.90 11.87 -7.05
C VAL A 139 3.91 13.03 -7.05
N GLY A 140 3.69 13.65 -5.89
CA GLY A 140 2.78 14.80 -5.74
C GLY A 140 3.55 16.13 -5.80
N GLY A 141 3.08 17.05 -6.64
CA GLY A 141 3.72 18.35 -6.94
C GLY A 141 3.48 19.46 -5.91
N GLY A 142 3.76 19.21 -4.63
CA GLY A 142 3.91 20.27 -3.61
C GLY A 142 5.38 20.66 -3.46
N ALA A 143 5.67 21.89 -3.00
CA ALA A 143 7.00 22.54 -2.93
C ALA A 143 8.12 21.79 -2.13
N GLY A 144 7.89 20.55 -1.72
CA GLY A 144 8.90 19.57 -1.28
C GLY A 144 8.37 18.17 -1.60
N LEU A 145 8.96 17.54 -2.63
CA LEU A 145 8.49 16.31 -3.29
C LEU A 145 8.03 15.24 -2.30
N THR A 146 6.72 15.06 -2.14
CA THR A 146 6.14 14.02 -1.27
C THR A 146 5.77 12.82 -2.15
N ARG A 147 6.47 11.70 -1.93
CA ARG A 147 6.29 10.45 -2.72
C ARG A 147 5.35 9.51 -1.99
N LEU A 148 4.28 9.10 -2.66
CA LEU A 148 3.35 8.08 -2.20
C LEU A 148 3.71 6.74 -2.85
N GLY A 149 4.32 5.85 -2.08
CA GLY A 149 4.58 4.46 -2.47
C GLY A 149 3.44 3.55 -1.98
N CYS A 150 2.73 2.90 -2.88
CA CYS A 150 1.79 1.83 -2.55
C CYS A 150 2.44 0.48 -2.86
N CYS A 151 2.73 -0.30 -1.83
CA CYS A 151 3.33 -1.63 -1.93
C CYS A 151 2.23 -2.70 -1.80
N CYS A 152 2.03 -3.46 -2.87
CA CYS A 152 1.05 -4.53 -2.95
C CYS A 152 1.78 -5.87 -3.01
N PHE A 153 1.56 -6.76 -2.05
CA PHE A 153 2.24 -8.06 -2.02
C PHE A 153 1.44 -9.08 -2.82
N GLN A 154 2.06 -9.62 -3.87
CA GLN A 154 1.56 -10.81 -4.53
C GLN A 154 2.03 -12.03 -3.74
N MET A 155 1.12 -12.71 -3.04
CA MET A 155 1.44 -14.04 -2.50
C MET A 155 1.97 -14.90 -3.66
N PRO A 156 3.15 -15.56 -3.53
CA PRO A 156 3.53 -16.57 -4.50
C PRO A 156 2.38 -17.57 -4.55
N SER A 157 1.98 -17.97 -5.75
CA SER A 157 0.98 -19.00 -6.01
C SER A 157 1.46 -20.32 -5.43
N ARG A 158 1.36 -20.50 -4.12
CA ARG A 158 1.56 -21.76 -3.39
C ARG A 158 0.23 -22.49 -3.21
N PHE A 159 -0.59 -22.53 -4.26
CA PHE A 159 -1.68 -23.48 -4.38
C PHE A 159 -1.53 -24.21 -5.71
N GLY A 160 -0.80 -25.32 -5.62
CA GLY A 160 -0.54 -26.26 -6.70
C GLY A 160 0.17 -27.54 -6.27
N SER A 161 0.41 -27.80 -4.97
CA SER A 161 1.02 -29.09 -4.57
C SER A 161 0.87 -29.53 -3.11
N VAL A 162 0.00 -28.93 -2.28
CA VAL A 162 -0.19 -29.38 -0.89
C VAL A 162 -1.65 -29.67 -0.59
N GLU A 163 -2.29 -30.48 -1.44
CA GLU A 163 -3.55 -31.15 -1.10
C GLU A 163 -3.64 -32.51 -1.80
N MET A 164 -2.60 -33.34 -1.64
CA MET A 164 -2.63 -34.75 -2.07
C MET A 164 -1.66 -35.60 -1.26
N LYS A 165 -1.68 -35.46 0.06
CA LYS A 165 -1.01 -36.39 1.00
C LYS A 165 -1.77 -36.48 2.32
N MET A 166 -3.07 -36.76 2.24
CA MET A 166 -3.84 -37.19 3.42
C MET A 166 -5.06 -38.05 3.03
N LYS A 167 -4.85 -39.05 2.18
CA LYS A 167 -5.80 -40.17 2.01
C LYS A 167 -5.12 -41.33 1.29
N MET A 168 -4.42 -42.16 2.05
CA MET A 168 -4.10 -43.58 1.78
C MET A 168 -3.10 -44.04 2.86
N LYS A 169 -3.59 -44.08 4.09
CA LYS A 169 -3.23 -45.11 5.06
C LYS A 169 -4.55 -45.74 5.48
N GLY A 170 -4.81 -46.88 4.88
CA GLY A 170 -5.98 -47.73 4.99
C GLY A 170 -5.68 -48.94 4.14
#